data_AF-A0A835I3H4-F1
#
_entry.id   AF-A0A835I3H4-F1
#
_cell.length_a   1.000
_cell.length_b   1.000
_cell.length_c   1.000
_cell.angle_alpha   90.00
_cell.angle_beta   90.00
_cell.angle_gamma   90.00
#
_symmetry.space_group_name_H-M   'P 1'
#
loop_
_entity.id
_entity.type
_entity.pdbx_description
1 polymer ?
#
loop_
_entity_poly.entity_id
_entity_poly.type
_entity_poly.pdbx_seq_one_letter_code
_entity_poly.pdbx_strand_id
1 'polypeptide(L)'
;MADSSKAVTIRTRKFMTNRLLSRKQFVIDVLHPGRPNVSKAELKEKLSKIYEVKDPNSIFVFKFRTHFGGGKSTGFGLIYDSVDSAKKFEPKYRLIRVHTYKWTGNGGRKNLLIKQLRKQRQEQIQLGLLWLQLDLKGIRRNPRSPVMFKFLWRHAHLIGLADEIKTLNDHVKTLNEEVDILNEKLSSAHSEIDAIKETVVKQHTKVAEEAVSGICFCSMCFVCNYFG
;
A
#
# COMPACT_ATOMS: atom_id res chain seq x y z
N MET A 1 41.42 5.32 0.42
CA MET A 1 40.00 5.43 0.02
C MET A 1 39.32 4.09 0.31
N ALA A 2 38.10 4.07 0.82
CA ALA A 2 37.44 2.83 1.21
C ALA A 2 36.80 2.17 -0.02
N ASP A 3 37.40 1.10 -0.53
CA ASP A 3 36.91 0.41 -1.72
C ASP A 3 35.55 -0.26 -1.49
N SER A 4 34.58 0.10 -2.34
CA SER A 4 33.24 -0.50 -2.41
C SER A 4 33.26 -1.98 -2.85
N SER A 5 34.41 -2.46 -3.33
CA SER A 5 34.61 -3.79 -3.91
C SER A 5 34.75 -4.93 -2.90
N LYS A 6 34.88 -4.64 -1.59
CA LYS A 6 35.03 -5.71 -0.58
C LYS A 6 33.75 -6.52 -0.42
N ALA A 7 33.89 -7.85 -0.45
CA ALA A 7 32.79 -8.78 -0.36
C ALA A 7 32.05 -8.66 0.98
N VAL A 8 30.74 -8.38 0.91
CA VAL A 8 29.83 -8.38 2.06
C VAL A 8 29.07 -9.70 2.08
N THR A 9 29.22 -10.44 3.17
CA THR A 9 28.57 -11.74 3.39
C THR A 9 27.41 -11.58 4.36
N ILE A 10 26.25 -12.12 4.00
CA ILE A 10 25.05 -12.10 4.83
C ILE A 10 24.84 -13.50 5.41
N ARG A 11 24.66 -13.59 6.72
CA ARG A 11 24.27 -14.82 7.43
C ARG A 11 22.93 -14.58 8.11
N THR A 12 22.01 -15.53 7.98
CA THR A 12 20.72 -15.46 8.68
C THR A 12 20.71 -16.42 9.87
N ARG A 13 20.06 -16.00 10.95
CA ARG A 13 19.91 -16.80 12.18
C ARG A 13 18.46 -16.74 12.64
N LYS A 14 18.02 -17.77 13.38
CA LYS A 14 16.68 -17.85 13.97
C LYS A 14 15.59 -17.58 12.91
N PHE A 15 15.69 -18.26 11.78
CA PHE A 15 14.73 -18.13 10.70
C PHE A 15 13.41 -18.78 11.10
N MET A 16 12.32 -18.02 11.02
CA MET A 16 10.99 -18.45 11.40
C MET A 16 9.98 -18.00 10.34
N THR A 17 9.13 -18.93 9.92
CA THR A 17 7.99 -18.66 9.04
C THR A 17 6.75 -18.38 9.88
N ASN A 18 6.21 -17.17 9.83
CA ASN A 18 4.97 -16.82 10.53
C ASN A 18 3.82 -16.69 9.54
N ARG A 19 2.91 -17.66 9.55
CA ARG A 19 1.77 -17.71 8.62
C ARG A 19 0.64 -16.76 8.99
N LEU A 20 0.46 -16.43 10.26
CA LEU A 20 -0.58 -15.49 10.73
C LEU A 20 -0.37 -14.07 10.18
N LEU A 21 0.90 -13.70 9.99
CA LEU A 21 1.30 -12.39 9.48
C LEU A 21 1.83 -12.45 8.04
N SER A 22 1.71 -13.62 7.39
CA SER A 22 2.20 -13.88 6.03
C SER A 22 3.61 -13.38 5.78
N ARG A 23 4.53 -13.69 6.71
CA ARG A 23 5.92 -13.22 6.63
C ARG A 23 6.94 -14.21 7.17
N LYS A 24 8.14 -14.14 6.63
CA LYS A 24 9.34 -14.79 7.13
C LYS A 24 10.12 -13.77 7.96
N GLN A 25 10.55 -14.16 9.16
CA GLN A 25 11.28 -13.30 10.09
C GLN A 25 12.58 -13.96 10.53
N PHE A 26 13.65 -13.18 10.59
CA PHE A 26 14.98 -13.69 10.94
C PHE A 26 15.89 -12.57 11.45
N VAL A 27 16.97 -12.99 12.12
CA VAL A 27 18.09 -12.10 12.48
C VAL A 27 19.11 -12.15 11.35
N ILE A 28 19.63 -10.98 10.98
CA ILE A 28 20.64 -10.82 9.95
C ILE A 28 21.96 -10.45 10.60
N ASP A 29 22.99 -11.26 10.35
CA ASP A 29 24.38 -10.95 10.66
C ASP A 29 25.08 -10.57 9.34
N VAL A 30 25.58 -9.33 9.26
CA VAL A 30 26.29 -8.79 8.10
C VAL A 30 27.78 -8.72 8.42
N LEU A 31 28.58 -9.49 7.69
CA LEU A 31 30.03 -9.48 7.76
C LEU A 31 30.57 -8.61 6.62
N HIS A 32 31.34 -7.59 6.98
CA HIS A 32 31.88 -6.58 6.06
C HIS A 32 33.29 -6.16 6.50
N PRO A 33 34.30 -7.05 6.35
CA PRO A 33 35.65 -6.78 6.84
C PRO A 33 36.27 -5.59 6.08
N GLY A 34 36.79 -4.61 6.83
CA GLY A 34 37.48 -3.45 6.27
C GLY A 34 36.64 -2.58 5.32
N ARG A 35 35.32 -2.72 5.34
CA ARG A 35 34.33 -1.83 4.71
C ARG A 35 33.57 -1.11 5.84
N PRO A 36 33.12 0.14 5.65
CA PRO A 36 32.15 0.75 6.55
C PRO A 36 30.79 0.03 6.49
N ASN A 37 29.84 0.51 7.29
CA ASN A 37 28.51 -0.10 7.37
C ASN A 37 27.80 -0.15 6.02
N VAL A 38 27.11 -1.26 5.76
CA VAL A 38 26.42 -1.55 4.51
C VAL A 38 25.09 -0.80 4.45
N SER A 39 24.76 -0.25 3.28
CA SER A 39 23.49 0.43 3.06
C SER A 39 22.32 -0.56 3.09
N LYS A 40 21.13 -0.10 3.51
CA LYS A 40 19.95 -0.97 3.56
C LYS A 40 19.45 -1.37 2.16
N ALA A 41 19.71 -0.55 1.15
CA ALA A 41 19.35 -0.84 -0.24
C ALA A 41 20.13 -2.06 -0.76
N GLU A 42 21.45 -2.06 -0.58
CA GLU A 42 22.31 -3.21 -0.95
C GLU A 42 21.91 -4.49 -0.21
N LEU A 43 21.54 -4.39 1.07
CA LEU A 43 21.09 -5.56 1.84
C LEU A 43 19.76 -6.09 1.32
N LYS A 44 18.83 -5.23 0.88
CA LYS A 44 17.57 -5.66 0.27
C LYS A 44 17.81 -6.42 -1.02
N GLU A 45 18.68 -5.90 -1.89
CA GLU A 45 19.02 -6.54 -3.16
C GLU A 45 19.65 -7.92 -2.95
N LYS A 46 20.58 -8.04 -1.98
CA LYS A 46 21.19 -9.33 -1.66
C LYS A 46 20.18 -10.31 -1.07
N LEU A 47 19.28 -9.86 -0.19
CA LEU A 47 18.24 -10.71 0.36
C LEU A 47 17.21 -11.14 -0.68
N SER A 48 16.89 -10.26 -1.64
CA SER A 48 16.03 -10.57 -2.79
C SER A 48 16.62 -11.71 -3.62
N LYS A 49 17.93 -11.70 -3.87
CA LYS A 49 18.65 -12.78 -4.56
C LYS A 49 18.71 -14.09 -3.77
N ILE A 50 19.01 -14.03 -2.46
CA ILE A 50 19.15 -15.24 -1.62
C ILE A 50 17.83 -15.99 -1.45
N TYR A 51 16.72 -15.25 -1.33
CA TYR A 51 15.41 -15.82 -1.01
C TYR A 51 14.42 -15.76 -2.17
N GLU A 52 14.89 -15.40 -3.37
CA GLU A 52 14.11 -15.34 -4.62
C GLU A 52 12.80 -14.57 -4.45
N VAL A 53 12.91 -13.38 -3.88
CA VAL A 53 11.75 -12.53 -3.61
C VAL A 53 11.46 -11.68 -4.83
N LYS A 54 10.24 -11.82 -5.37
CA LYS A 54 9.76 -11.09 -6.57
C LYS A 54 9.93 -9.57 -6.43
N ASP A 55 9.53 -9.01 -5.28
CA ASP A 55 9.56 -7.57 -5.05
C ASP A 55 10.50 -7.18 -3.89
N PRO A 56 11.50 -6.29 -4.10
CA PRO A 56 12.39 -5.82 -3.03
C PRO A 56 11.67 -4.91 -2.02
N ASN A 57 10.50 -4.39 -2.39
CA ASN A 57 9.66 -3.56 -1.52
C ASN A 57 8.96 -4.36 -0.42
N SER A 58 8.81 -5.68 -0.59
CA SER A 58 8.29 -6.59 0.43
C SER A 58 9.30 -6.90 1.54
N ILE A 59 10.58 -6.54 1.33
CA ILE A 59 11.68 -6.81 2.26
C ILE A 59 11.92 -5.58 3.15
N PHE A 60 11.86 -5.80 4.46
CA PHE A 60 12.12 -4.77 5.47
C PHE A 60 13.29 -5.16 6.35
N VAL A 61 14.23 -4.23 6.51
CA VAL A 61 15.43 -4.45 7.31
C VAL A 61 15.62 -3.30 8.30
N PHE A 62 15.69 -3.61 9.58
CA PHE A 62 15.71 -2.60 10.65
C PHE A 62 16.51 -3.05 11.88
N LYS A 63 16.67 -2.11 12.83
CA LYS A 63 17.39 -2.33 14.10
C LYS A 63 18.84 -2.82 13.90
N PHE A 64 19.54 -2.27 12.92
CA PHE A 64 20.96 -2.56 12.74
C PHE A 64 21.80 -1.95 13.86
N ARG A 65 22.69 -2.76 14.43
CA ARG A 65 23.73 -2.36 15.38
C ARG A 65 25.06 -2.95 14.94
N THR A 66 26.05 -2.09 14.78
CA THR A 66 27.44 -2.50 14.51
C THR A 66 28.08 -2.95 15.82
N HIS A 67 28.84 -4.04 15.78
CA HIS A 67 29.63 -4.48 16.94
C HIS A 67 30.79 -3.52 17.21
N PHE A 68 31.23 -3.47 18.47
CA PHE A 68 32.45 -2.79 18.84
C PHE A 68 33.65 -3.40 18.10
N GLY A 69 34.54 -2.56 17.57
CA GLY A 69 35.63 -2.99 16.69
C GLY A 69 35.25 -3.11 15.20
N GLY A 70 33.97 -2.92 14.83
CA GLY A 70 33.53 -2.90 13.43
C GLY A 70 33.52 -4.28 12.74
N GLY A 71 33.37 -4.29 11.41
CA GLY A 71 33.42 -5.50 10.58
C GLY A 71 32.21 -6.45 10.67
N LYS A 72 31.41 -6.37 11.73
CA LYS A 72 30.17 -7.12 11.91
C LYS A 72 29.02 -6.21 12.35
N SER A 73 27.87 -6.35 11.70
CA SER A 73 26.62 -5.70 12.08
C SER A 73 25.52 -6.73 12.27
N THR A 74 24.66 -6.53 13.25
CA THR A 74 23.47 -7.37 13.50
C THR A 74 22.21 -6.57 13.29
N GLY A 75 21.18 -7.18 12.71
CA GLY A 75 19.90 -6.53 12.45
C GLY A 75 18.75 -7.53 12.38
N PHE A 76 17.55 -7.02 12.14
CA PHE A 76 16.36 -7.83 11.93
C PHE A 76 15.87 -7.67 10.50
N GLY A 77 15.48 -8.80 9.89
CA GLY A 77 14.91 -8.88 8.55
C GLY A 77 13.52 -9.47 8.58
N LEU A 78 12.62 -8.88 7.79
CA LEU A 78 11.29 -9.37 7.50
C LEU A 78 11.12 -9.46 5.99
N ILE A 79 10.57 -10.57 5.52
CA ILE A 79 10.18 -10.78 4.12
C ILE A 79 8.70 -11.10 4.13
N TYR A 80 7.88 -10.24 3.53
CA TYR A 80 6.46 -10.50 3.32
C TYR A 80 6.23 -11.22 2.00
N ASP A 81 5.16 -12.00 1.92
CA ASP A 81 4.77 -12.66 0.67
C ASP A 81 4.22 -11.64 -0.36
N SER A 82 3.54 -10.57 0.11
CA SER A 82 3.01 -9.49 -0.73
C SER A 82 3.21 -8.10 -0.13
N VAL A 83 3.20 -7.07 -0.98
CA VAL A 83 3.32 -5.66 -0.57
C VAL A 83 2.11 -5.19 0.24
N ASP A 84 0.92 -5.71 -0.05
CA ASP A 84 -0.31 -5.33 0.67
C ASP A 84 -0.31 -5.87 2.10
N SER A 85 0.19 -7.10 2.29
CA SER A 85 0.43 -7.67 3.62
C SER A 85 1.42 -6.80 4.41
N ALA A 86 2.47 -6.32 3.76
CA ALA A 86 3.43 -5.42 4.40
C ALA A 86 2.75 -4.11 4.87
N LYS A 87 1.93 -3.47 4.03
CA LYS A 87 1.21 -2.24 4.40
C LYS A 87 0.26 -2.42 5.58
N LYS A 88 -0.41 -3.57 5.68
CA LYS A 88 -1.37 -3.87 6.75
C LYS A 88 -0.70 -4.09 8.10
N PHE A 89 0.40 -4.85 8.13
CA PHE A 89 1.02 -5.30 9.39
C PHE A 89 2.21 -4.44 9.85
N GLU A 90 2.84 -3.68 8.96
CA GLU A 90 3.96 -2.82 9.34
C GLU A 90 3.49 -1.54 10.03
N PRO A 91 4.15 -1.12 11.12
CA PRO A 91 3.89 0.19 11.70
C PRO A 91 4.12 1.32 10.68
N LYS A 92 3.19 2.29 10.64
CA LYS A 92 3.20 3.42 9.69
C LYS A 92 4.56 4.14 9.60
N TYR A 93 5.24 4.34 10.72
CA TYR A 93 6.55 5.02 10.74
C TYR A 93 7.64 4.30 9.93
N ARG A 94 7.55 2.98 9.77
CA ARG A 94 8.51 2.20 8.99
C ARG A 94 8.24 2.35 7.49
N LEU A 95 6.96 2.35 7.11
CA LEU A 95 6.54 2.58 5.73
C LEU A 95 6.96 3.97 5.24
N ILE A 96 6.79 5.00 6.08
CA ILE A 96 7.24 6.37 5.78
C ILE A 96 8.75 6.42 5.52
N ARG A 97 9.56 5.71 6.30
CA ARG A 97 11.03 5.67 6.12
C ARG A 97 11.49 4.98 4.83
N VAL A 98 10.65 4.12 4.27
CA VAL A 98 10.90 3.45 2.98
C VAL A 98 10.24 4.23 1.83
N HIS A 99 9.62 5.38 2.11
CA HIS A 99 8.97 6.28 1.14
C HIS A 99 7.75 5.67 0.43
N THR A 100 7.16 4.61 0.99
CA THR A 100 5.96 3.95 0.43
C THR A 100 4.65 4.53 0.96
N TYR A 101 4.71 5.34 2.03
CA TYR A 101 3.53 5.93 2.66
C TYR A 101 3.77 7.43 2.94
N LYS A 102 2.81 8.28 2.56
CA LYS A 102 2.88 9.72 2.84
C LYS A 102 2.56 9.99 4.30
N TRP A 103 3.41 10.77 4.98
CA TRP A 103 3.11 11.20 6.35
C TRP A 103 1.94 12.19 6.33
N THR A 104 0.79 11.75 6.82
CA THR A 104 -0.33 12.63 7.14
C THR A 104 -0.08 13.17 8.53
N GLY A 105 0.25 14.46 8.63
CA GLY A 105 0.64 15.09 9.89
C GLY A 105 -0.44 14.98 10.97
N ASN A 106 -0.31 13.98 11.85
CA ASN A 106 -1.10 13.95 13.06
C ASN A 106 -0.44 14.93 14.03
N GLY A 107 -1.09 16.09 14.17
CA GLY A 107 -0.63 17.21 14.99
C GLY A 107 -0.12 16.77 16.36
N GLY A 108 0.86 17.51 16.89
CA GLY A 108 1.56 17.18 18.12
C GLY A 108 0.62 16.95 19.32
N ARG A 109 1.16 16.43 20.44
CA ARG A 109 0.37 16.06 21.63
C ARG A 109 -0.63 17.12 22.09
N LYS A 110 -0.31 18.41 21.94
CA LYS A 110 -1.24 19.54 22.21
C LYS A 110 -2.49 19.51 21.33
N ASN A 111 -2.37 19.15 20.06
CA ASN A 111 -3.51 19.05 19.13
C ASN A 111 -4.40 17.85 19.46
N LEU A 112 -3.86 16.77 20.04
CA LEU A 112 -4.68 15.66 20.56
C LEU A 112 -5.52 16.11 21.76
N LEU A 113 -4.92 16.81 22.72
CA LEU A 113 -5.62 17.40 23.86
C LEU A 113 -6.69 18.41 23.41
N ILE A 114 -6.36 19.28 22.43
CA ILE A 114 -7.31 20.23 21.85
C ILE A 114 -8.46 19.50 21.14
N LYS A 115 -8.20 18.41 20.40
CA LYS A 115 -9.25 17.58 19.80
C LYS A 115 -10.17 16.99 20.88
N GLN A 116 -9.60 16.51 21.98
CA GLN A 116 -10.35 15.93 23.09
C GLN A 116 -11.20 16.98 23.82
N LEU A 117 -10.65 18.17 24.07
CA LEU A 117 -11.38 19.31 24.63
C LEU A 117 -12.48 19.84 23.70
N ARG A 118 -12.24 19.85 22.37
CA ARG A 118 -13.26 20.20 21.37
C ARG A 118 -14.42 19.21 21.37
N LYS A 119 -14.13 17.91 21.52
CA LYS A 119 -15.15 16.86 21.65
C LYS A 119 -16.02 17.09 22.89
N GLN A 120 -15.39 17.30 24.05
CA GLN A 120 -16.10 17.62 25.30
C GLN A 120 -16.94 18.90 25.19
N ARG A 121 -16.42 19.95 24.54
CA ARG A 121 -17.18 21.18 24.31
C ARG A 121 -18.40 20.95 23.39
N GLN A 122 -18.28 20.14 22.34
CA GLN A 122 -19.41 19.83 21.47
C GLN A 122 -20.51 19.04 22.18
N GLU A 123 -20.14 18.08 23.03
CA GLU A 123 -21.10 17.35 23.87
C GLU A 123 -21.87 18.31 24.79
N GLN A 124 -21.19 19.28 25.40
CA GLN A 124 -21.82 20.31 26.24
C GLN A 124 -22.76 21.23 25.44
N ILE A 125 -22.36 21.65 24.23
CA ILE A 125 -23.20 22.47 23.35
C ILE A 125 -24.44 21.69 22.90
N GLN A 126 -24.30 20.40 22.55
CA GLN A 126 -25.43 19.56 22.16
C GLN A 126 -26.41 19.36 23.31
N LEU A 127 -25.92 19.12 24.52
CA LEU A 127 -26.77 19.09 25.72
C LEU A 127 -27.50 20.43 25.87
N GLY A 128 -26.80 21.56 25.77
CA GLY A 128 -27.40 22.90 25.88
C GLY A 128 -28.52 23.18 24.86
N LEU A 129 -28.32 22.80 23.59
CA LEU A 129 -29.33 22.90 22.54
C LEU A 129 -30.56 22.03 22.86
N LEU A 130 -30.35 20.81 23.35
CA LEU A 130 -31.43 19.92 23.78
C LEU A 130 -32.27 20.54 24.91
N TRP A 131 -31.61 21.16 25.89
CA TRP A 131 -32.29 21.87 26.99
C TRP A 131 -33.14 23.03 26.50
N LEU A 132 -32.59 23.87 25.61
CA LEU A 132 -33.34 24.96 24.95
C LEU A 132 -34.58 24.45 24.20
N GLN A 133 -34.43 23.33 23.50
CA GLN A 133 -35.51 22.72 22.73
C GLN A 133 -36.62 22.12 23.62
N LEU A 134 -36.28 21.66 24.83
CA LEU A 134 -37.22 21.22 25.85
C LEU A 134 -37.93 22.39 26.55
N ASP A 135 -37.20 23.49 26.79
CA ASP A 135 -37.76 24.73 27.36
C ASP A 135 -38.78 25.37 26.39
N LEU A 136 -38.49 25.39 25.08
CA LEU A 136 -39.44 25.84 24.04
C LEU A 136 -40.70 24.97 23.95
N LYS A 137 -40.61 23.69 24.35
CA LYS A 137 -41.75 22.76 24.40
C LYS A 137 -42.52 22.83 25.73
N GLY A 138 -42.14 23.72 26.65
CA GLY A 138 -42.86 23.98 27.91
C GLY A 138 -42.78 22.84 28.94
N ILE A 139 -41.82 21.92 28.81
CA ILE A 139 -41.68 20.77 29.73
C ILE A 139 -40.87 21.22 30.95
N ARG A 140 -41.47 21.21 32.15
CA ARG A 140 -40.75 21.58 33.39
C ARG A 140 -39.62 20.59 33.67
N ARG A 141 -38.41 21.12 33.89
CA ARG A 141 -37.20 20.34 34.17
C ARG A 141 -37.30 19.65 35.53
N ASN A 142 -37.37 18.32 35.55
CA ASN A 142 -37.02 17.54 36.74
C ASN A 142 -35.92 16.51 36.39
N PRO A 143 -34.64 16.79 36.69
CA PRO A 143 -33.52 15.93 36.36
C PRO A 143 -33.54 14.57 37.09
N ARG A 144 -34.36 14.42 38.14
CA ARG A 144 -34.56 13.14 38.86
C ARG A 144 -35.74 12.32 38.35
N SER A 145 -36.50 12.81 37.36
CA SER A 145 -37.62 12.05 36.82
C SER A 145 -37.14 10.89 35.94
N PRO A 146 -37.73 9.68 36.07
CA PRO A 146 -37.37 8.52 35.24
C PRO A 146 -37.51 8.79 33.74
N VAL A 147 -38.46 9.65 33.36
CA VAL A 147 -38.70 10.11 31.98
C VAL A 147 -37.54 10.92 31.41
N MET A 148 -36.93 11.82 32.19
CA MET A 148 -35.74 12.56 31.75
C MET A 148 -34.53 11.65 31.59
N PHE A 149 -34.37 10.65 32.47
CA PHE A 149 -33.29 9.67 32.36
C PHE A 149 -33.42 8.82 31.09
N LYS A 150 -34.63 8.34 30.79
CA LYS A 150 -34.93 7.56 29.58
C LYS A 150 -34.77 8.41 28.30
N PHE A 151 -35.09 9.70 28.37
CA PHE A 151 -34.92 10.64 27.26
C PHE A 151 -33.44 10.94 26.98
N LEU A 152 -32.65 11.25 28.01
CA LEU A 152 -31.20 11.46 27.90
C LEU A 152 -30.48 10.22 27.39
N TRP A 153 -30.85 9.03 27.88
CA TRP A 153 -30.26 7.76 27.44
C TRP A 153 -30.57 7.46 25.97
N ARG A 154 -31.81 7.72 25.53
CA ARG A 154 -32.22 7.59 24.13
C ARG A 154 -31.53 8.61 23.22
N HIS A 155 -31.30 9.83 23.71
CA HIS A 155 -30.56 10.84 22.97
C HIS A 155 -29.07 10.49 22.83
N ALA A 156 -28.43 10.00 23.90
CA ALA A 156 -27.06 9.52 23.87
C ALA A 156 -26.88 8.33 22.91
N HIS A 157 -27.83 7.40 22.91
CA HIS A 157 -27.84 6.27 21.97
C HIS A 157 -27.99 6.72 20.52
N LEU A 158 -28.88 7.69 20.24
CA LEU A 158 -29.08 8.24 18.90
C LEU A 158 -27.84 9.01 18.41
N ILE A 159 -27.15 9.72 19.29
CA ILE A 159 -25.88 10.38 18.97
C ILE A 159 -24.80 9.34 18.65
N GLY A 160 -24.70 8.27 19.42
CA GLY A 160 -23.77 7.16 19.14
C GLY A 160 -24.00 6.54 17.77
N LEU A 161 -25.26 6.27 17.42
CA LEU A 161 -25.63 5.78 16.09
C LEU A 161 -25.30 6.79 14.98
N ALA A 162 -25.47 8.09 15.23
CA ALA A 162 -25.14 9.13 14.26
C ALA A 162 -23.63 9.21 13.97
N ASP A 163 -22.79 9.04 14.99
CA ASP A 163 -21.33 8.98 14.83
C ASP A 163 -20.91 7.74 14.04
N GLU A 164 -21.52 6.57 14.30
CA GLU A 164 -21.29 5.36 13.52
C GLU A 164 -21.67 5.55 12.04
N ILE A 165 -22.84 6.10 11.75
CA ILE A 165 -23.28 6.42 10.39
C ILE A 165 -22.28 7.34 9.70
N LYS A 166 -21.74 8.33 10.42
CA LYS A 166 -20.76 9.27 9.87
C LYS A 166 -19.46 8.58 9.49
N THR A 167 -18.94 7.71 10.36
CA THR A 167 -17.73 6.93 10.09
C THR A 167 -17.91 5.97 8.91
N LEU A 168 -19.08 5.33 8.79
CA LEU A 168 -19.41 4.45 7.66
C LEU A 168 -19.50 5.24 6.35
N ASN A 169 -20.10 6.43 6.37
CA ASN A 169 -20.21 7.27 5.18
C ASN A 169 -18.84 7.75 4.70
N ASP A 170 -17.92 8.06 5.62
CA ASP A 170 -16.54 8.41 5.27
C ASP A 170 -15.79 7.20 4.65
N HIS A 171 -16.01 5.98 5.15
CA HIS A 171 -15.47 4.77 4.51
C HIS A 171 -16.02 4.54 3.09
N VAL A 172 -17.33 4.76 2.89
CA VAL A 172 -17.95 4.65 1.55
C VAL A 172 -17.32 5.63 0.58
N LYS A 173 -17.05 6.87 1.00
CA LYS A 173 -16.35 7.86 0.17
C LYS A 173 -14.96 7.40 -0.23
N THR A 174 -14.17 6.90 0.71
CA THR A 174 -12.82 6.40 0.40
C THR A 174 -12.85 5.21 -0.56
N LEU A 175 -13.83 4.31 -0.42
CA LEU A 175 -13.99 3.18 -1.33
C LEU A 175 -14.41 3.63 -2.74
N ASN A 176 -15.28 4.63 -2.84
CA ASN A 176 -15.68 5.20 -4.13
C ASN A 176 -14.48 5.86 -4.83
N GLU A 177 -13.66 6.62 -4.10
CA GLU A 177 -12.40 7.19 -4.64
C GLU A 177 -11.45 6.08 -5.15
N GLU A 178 -11.36 4.95 -4.45
CA GLU A 178 -10.56 3.79 -4.90
C GLU A 178 -11.13 3.13 -6.17
N VAL A 179 -12.46 3.02 -6.28
CA VAL A 179 -13.13 2.49 -7.48
C VAL A 179 -12.89 3.40 -8.69
N ASP A 180 -12.95 4.71 -8.51
CA ASP A 180 -12.69 5.67 -9.59
C ASP A 180 -11.26 5.53 -10.14
N ILE A 181 -10.27 5.42 -9.24
CA ILE A 181 -8.86 5.19 -9.62
C ILE A 181 -8.69 3.86 -10.38
N LEU A 182 -9.41 2.81 -9.99
CA LEU A 182 -9.34 1.52 -10.67
C LEU A 182 -9.99 1.58 -12.05
N ASN A 183 -11.11 2.30 -12.20
CA ASN A 183 -11.76 2.49 -13.49
C ASN A 183 -10.89 3.28 -14.48
N GLU A 184 -10.15 4.29 -14.01
CA GLU A 184 -9.17 5.01 -14.84
C GLU A 184 -8.06 4.08 -15.35
N LYS A 185 -7.49 3.22 -14.48
CA LYS A 185 -6.47 2.24 -14.87
C LYS A 185 -6.99 1.18 -15.83
N LEU A 186 -8.24 0.77 -15.65
CA LEU A 186 -8.89 -0.19 -16.52
C LEU A 186 -9.09 0.44 -17.90
N SER A 187 -9.51 1.70 -17.97
CA SER A 187 -9.62 2.47 -19.23
C SER A 187 -8.28 2.59 -19.95
N SER A 188 -7.18 2.92 -19.25
CA SER A 188 -5.85 2.98 -19.86
C SER A 188 -5.38 1.63 -20.38
N ALA A 189 -5.67 0.53 -19.67
CA ALA A 189 -5.35 -0.80 -20.15
C ALA A 189 -6.19 -1.21 -21.38
N HIS A 190 -7.47 -0.81 -21.46
CA HIS A 190 -8.30 -1.09 -22.63
C HIS A 190 -7.81 -0.33 -23.86
N SER A 191 -7.41 0.94 -23.72
CA SER A 191 -6.86 1.70 -24.85
C SER A 191 -5.53 1.15 -25.34
N GLU A 192 -4.67 0.67 -24.43
CA GLU A 192 -3.44 -0.06 -24.79
C GLU A 192 -3.74 -1.35 -25.57
N ILE A 193 -4.72 -2.15 -25.11
CA ILE A 193 -5.13 -3.38 -25.79
C ILE A 193 -5.68 -3.07 -27.18
N ASP A 194 -6.51 -2.05 -27.33
CA ASP A 194 -7.11 -1.71 -28.63
C ASP A 194 -6.05 -1.16 -29.60
N ALA A 195 -5.07 -0.39 -29.13
CA ALA A 195 -3.92 0.01 -29.93
C ALA A 195 -3.11 -1.20 -30.41
N ILE A 196 -2.86 -2.18 -29.53
CA ILE A 196 -2.18 -3.43 -29.90
C ILE A 196 -2.99 -4.19 -30.95
N LYS A 197 -4.31 -4.35 -30.78
CA LYS A 197 -5.18 -5.01 -31.77
C LYS A 197 -5.09 -4.33 -33.12
N GLU A 198 -5.16 -2.99 -33.19
CA GLU A 198 -5.04 -2.26 -34.45
C GLU A 198 -3.68 -2.51 -35.12
N THR A 199 -2.58 -2.53 -34.36
CA THR A 199 -1.27 -2.84 -34.93
C THR A 199 -1.19 -4.26 -35.48
N VAL A 200 -1.78 -5.23 -34.78
CA VAL A 200 -1.82 -6.63 -35.21
C VAL A 200 -2.68 -6.80 -36.46
N VAL A 201 -3.85 -6.14 -36.54
CA VAL A 201 -4.69 -6.15 -37.74
C VAL A 201 -3.95 -5.57 -38.94
N LYS A 202 -3.25 -4.43 -38.77
CA LYS A 202 -2.41 -3.84 -39.83
C LYS A 202 -1.28 -4.77 -40.27
N GLN A 203 -0.69 -5.53 -39.35
CA GLN A 203 0.30 -6.56 -39.69
C GLN A 203 -0.34 -7.70 -40.50
N HIS A 204 -1.50 -8.21 -40.08
CA HIS A 204 -2.21 -9.27 -40.80
C HIS A 204 -2.64 -8.86 -42.21
N THR A 205 -3.14 -7.63 -42.41
CA THR A 205 -3.52 -7.15 -43.75
C THR A 205 -2.30 -7.03 -44.66
N LYS A 206 -1.17 -6.54 -44.15
CA LYS A 206 0.07 -6.44 -44.92
C LYS A 206 0.59 -7.82 -45.37
N VAL A 207 0.57 -8.81 -44.47
CA VAL A 207 0.96 -10.19 -44.81
C VAL A 207 0.04 -10.78 -45.87
N ALA A 208 -1.26 -10.49 -45.82
CA ALA A 208 -2.22 -10.92 -46.84
C ALA A 208 -1.96 -10.26 -48.20
N GLU A 209 -1.66 -8.96 -48.24
CA GLU A 209 -1.30 -8.23 -49.47
C GLU A 209 0.01 -8.74 -50.08
N GLU A 210 1.02 -9.03 -49.26
CA GLU A 210 2.28 -9.65 -49.69
C GLU A 210 2.05 -11.05 -50.29
N ALA A 211 1.15 -11.85 -49.73
CA ALA A 211 0.80 -13.15 -50.27
C ALA A 211 0.05 -13.06 -51.62
N VAL A 212 -0.87 -12.09 -51.78
CA VAL A 212 -1.62 -11.90 -53.03
C VAL A 212 -0.73 -11.34 -54.14
N SER A 213 0.18 -10.40 -53.82
CA SER A 213 1.14 -9.86 -54.79
C SER A 213 2.25 -10.86 -55.15
N GLY A 214 2.61 -11.77 -54.22
CA GLY A 214 3.55 -12.86 -54.47
C GLY A 214 3.05 -13.95 -55.43
N ILE A 215 1.74 -14.03 -55.68
CA ILE A 215 1.15 -14.99 -56.64
C ILE A 215 1.40 -14.57 -58.11
N CYS A 216 1.90 -13.36 -58.38
CA CYS A 216 2.17 -12.86 -59.74
C CYS A 216 3.65 -12.90 -60.16
N PHE A 217 4.49 -13.73 -59.52
CA PHE A 217 5.88 -14.00 -59.95
C PHE A 217 6.12 -15.46 -60.37
N CYS A 218 5.08 -16.18 -60.78
CA CYS A 218 5.18 -17.51 -61.38
C CYS A 218 4.43 -17.61 -62.72
N SER A 219 4.49 -16.56 -63.54
CA SER A 219 3.97 -16.55 -64.92
C SER A 219 5.06 -16.21 -65.95
N MET A 220 6.32 -16.52 -65.66
CA MET A 220 7.42 -16.38 -66.62
C MET A 220 8.52 -17.45 -66.42
N CYS A 221 8.12 -18.71 -66.28
CA CYS A 221 9.01 -19.88 -66.45
C CYS A 221 8.21 -21.08 -66.97
N PHE A 222 7.54 -20.88 -68.11
CA PHE A 222 7.15 -21.99 -68.99
C PHE A 222 7.68 -21.66 -70.39
N VAL A 223 8.99 -21.50 -70.49
CA VAL A 223 9.68 -21.64 -71.77
C VAL A 223 9.71 -23.14 -72.05
N CYS A 224 8.80 -23.57 -72.91
CA CYS A 224 9.04 -24.69 -73.81
C CYS A 224 10.48 -24.64 -74.32
N ASN A 225 11.31 -25.61 -73.97
CA ASN A 225 12.14 -26.39 -74.90
C ASN A 225 13.12 -27.27 -74.11
N TYR A 226 12.75 -28.54 -73.94
CA TYR A 226 13.69 -29.65 -73.89
C TYR A 226 13.50 -30.45 -75.19
N PHE A 227 14.21 -30.02 -76.23
CA PHE A 227 14.66 -30.83 -77.37
C PHE A 227 15.92 -30.12 -77.90
N GLY A 228 17.07 -30.79 -77.83
CA GLY A 228 18.37 -30.27 -78.27
C GLY A 228 19.48 -30.57 -77.28
#